data_AF-A0A1V6CPU3-F1
#
_entry.id   AF-A0A1V6CPU3-F1
#
_cell.length_a   1.000
_cell.length_b   1.000
_cell.length_c   1.000
_cell.angle_alpha   90.00
_cell.angle_beta   90.00
_cell.angle_gamma   90.00
#
_symmetry.space_group_name_H-M   'P 1'
#
loop_
_entity.id
_entity.type
_entity.pdbx_description
1 polymer ?
#
loop_
_entity_poly.entity_id
_entity_poly.type
_entity_poly.pdbx_seq_one_letter_code
_entity_poly.pdbx_strand_id
1 'polypeptide(L)'
;MTSEPRELELTPDLLEYAKAVTLRLAPDFCQPHLARPTAAKSDLDERPWADLVQEVILQLLRRPPKFDPARGASPKTLIYTIVQRAVMKYGARQAKREDRYRQPPDTVVQSEGLEDGSVEETPTMELVTERRHVALTRSHWPLDDILQYIDNEDSRALCRLVIECDGNISAAARRLKLSEGTVRYRLKLLEPKLRAAGFGPPTGGKS
;
A
#
# COMPACT_ATOMS: atom_id res chain seq x y z
N MET A 1 29.99 22.81 29.72
CA MET A 1 29.63 23.64 28.56
C MET A 1 28.70 22.82 27.69
N THR A 2 27.41 23.14 27.67
CA THR A 2 26.43 22.44 26.82
C THR A 2 26.46 23.09 25.45
N SER A 3 27.05 22.42 24.46
CA SER A 3 26.99 22.84 23.06
C SER A 3 25.55 22.78 22.58
N GLU A 4 25.02 23.89 22.07
CA GLU A 4 23.70 23.89 21.45
C GLU A 4 23.67 22.98 20.21
N PRO A 5 22.55 22.28 19.94
CA PRO A 5 22.42 21.43 18.76
C PRO A 5 22.49 22.28 17.49
N ARG A 6 23.46 22.00 16.63
CA ARG A 6 23.67 22.70 15.35
C ARG A 6 23.25 21.81 14.19
N GLU A 7 22.88 22.43 13.07
CA GLU A 7 22.70 21.65 11.85
C GLU A 7 24.04 21.07 11.43
N LEU A 8 24.04 19.78 11.12
CA LEU A 8 25.24 19.09 10.69
C LEU A 8 25.60 19.56 9.28
N GLU A 9 26.79 20.12 9.12
CA GLU A 9 27.36 20.42 7.81
C GLU A 9 27.61 19.11 7.06
N LEU A 10 26.87 18.90 5.98
CA LEU A 10 26.99 17.72 5.12
C LEU A 10 28.19 17.89 4.19
N THR A 11 29.38 17.59 4.70
CA THR A 11 30.61 17.58 3.90
C THR A 11 30.55 16.51 2.81
N PRO A 12 31.33 16.67 1.71
CA PRO A 12 31.41 15.65 0.65
C PRO A 12 31.73 14.25 1.20
N ASP A 13 32.65 14.14 2.16
CA ASP A 13 33.03 12.89 2.83
C ASP A 13 31.84 12.22 3.55
N LEU A 14 30.98 13.00 4.19
CA LEU A 14 29.78 12.48 4.87
C LEU A 14 28.73 12.01 3.87
N LEU A 15 28.62 12.69 2.72
CA LEU A 15 27.73 12.26 1.64
C LEU A 15 28.25 10.99 0.96
N GLU A 16 29.55 10.87 0.71
CA GLU A 16 30.16 9.63 0.21
C GLU A 16 29.98 8.48 1.19
N TYR A 17 30.18 8.74 2.49
CA TYR A 17 29.90 7.77 3.53
C TYR A 17 28.42 7.35 3.52
N ALA A 18 27.48 8.28 3.39
CA ALA A 18 26.06 7.97 3.29
C ALA A 18 25.74 7.09 2.06
N LYS A 19 26.34 7.38 0.90
CA LYS A 19 26.21 6.54 -0.31
C LYS A 19 26.69 5.11 -0.06
N ALA A 20 27.90 4.96 0.50
CA ALA A 20 28.50 3.66 0.79
C ALA A 20 27.65 2.85 1.79
N VAL A 21 27.18 3.49 2.86
CA VAL A 21 26.29 2.85 3.85
C VAL A 21 24.97 2.44 3.21
N THR A 22 24.39 3.29 2.35
CA THR A 22 23.13 2.99 1.67
C THR A 22 23.27 1.74 0.81
N LEU A 23 24.30 1.67 -0.02
CA LEU A 23 24.58 0.50 -0.87
C LEU A 23 24.84 -0.77 -0.06
N ARG A 24 25.50 -0.65 1.10
CA ARG A 24 25.74 -1.79 1.99
C ARG A 24 24.45 -2.31 2.63
N LEU A 25 23.54 -1.42 3.03
CA LEU A 25 22.30 -1.79 3.73
C LEU A 25 21.16 -2.17 2.78
N ALA A 26 21.20 -1.69 1.54
CA ALA A 26 20.11 -1.89 0.58
C ALA A 26 19.73 -3.37 0.35
N PRO A 27 20.67 -4.34 0.22
CA PRO A 27 20.32 -5.73 -0.01
C PRO A 27 19.47 -6.35 1.12
N ASP A 28 19.65 -5.89 2.36
CA ASP A 28 18.98 -6.46 3.52
C ASP A 28 17.49 -6.02 3.63
N PHE A 29 17.14 -4.90 3.00
CA PHE A 29 15.83 -4.26 3.20
C PHE A 29 15.06 -3.97 1.90
N CYS A 30 15.72 -3.97 0.75
CA CYS A 30 15.16 -3.48 -0.50
C CYS A 30 15.44 -4.45 -1.65
N GLN A 31 14.39 -4.77 -2.43
CA GLN A 31 14.56 -5.49 -3.68
C GLN A 31 15.37 -4.66 -4.69
N PRO A 32 16.28 -5.28 -5.46
CA PRO A 32 17.05 -4.61 -6.49
C PRO A 32 16.11 -4.12 -7.61
N HIS A 33 16.19 -2.83 -7.93
CA HIS A 33 15.55 -2.26 -9.11
C HIS A 33 16.57 -2.28 -10.24
N LEU A 34 16.55 -3.35 -11.04
CA LEU A 34 17.33 -3.38 -12.28
C LEU A 34 16.76 -2.33 -13.25
N ALA A 35 17.62 -1.51 -13.83
CA ALA A 35 17.28 -0.68 -14.98
C ALA A 35 17.01 -1.62 -16.16
N ARG A 36 15.74 -1.99 -16.36
CA ARG A 36 15.20 -2.84 -17.44
C ARG A 36 15.93 -4.18 -17.69
N PRO A 37 15.24 -5.33 -17.51
CA PRO A 37 15.82 -6.64 -17.87
C PRO A 37 15.98 -6.89 -19.39
N THR A 38 15.58 -5.95 -20.26
CA THR A 38 15.46 -6.17 -21.72
C THR A 38 16.41 -5.37 -22.61
N ALA A 39 17.27 -4.51 -22.05
CA ALA A 39 18.30 -3.84 -22.86
C ALA A 39 19.64 -4.56 -22.69
N ALA A 40 20.40 -4.68 -23.79
CA ALA A 40 21.74 -5.27 -23.79
C ALA A 40 22.60 -4.68 -22.66
N LYS A 41 23.51 -5.48 -22.10
CA LYS A 41 24.48 -5.08 -21.06
C LYS A 41 25.15 -3.76 -21.48
N SER A 42 24.63 -2.63 -21.00
CA SER A 42 25.30 -1.36 -21.12
C SER A 42 26.10 -1.16 -19.84
N ASP A 43 27.34 -0.68 -19.98
CA ASP A 43 28.21 -0.38 -18.83
C ASP A 43 27.61 0.68 -17.87
N LEU A 44 26.49 1.32 -18.27
CA LEU A 44 25.73 2.27 -17.47
C LEU A 44 24.68 1.62 -16.54
N ASP A 45 24.35 0.33 -16.69
CA ASP A 45 23.07 -0.23 -16.19
C ASP A 45 23.11 -1.07 -14.88
N GLU A 46 24.25 -1.28 -14.23
CA GLU A 46 24.32 -2.21 -13.09
C GLU A 46 24.40 -1.53 -11.71
N ARG A 47 23.50 -0.59 -11.41
CA ARG A 47 23.34 -0.07 -10.03
C ARG A 47 21.92 -0.33 -9.50
N PRO A 48 21.64 -1.53 -8.99
CA PRO A 48 20.29 -1.96 -8.59
C PRO A 48 19.62 -1.11 -7.50
N TRP A 49 20.37 -0.21 -6.84
CA TRP A 49 19.86 0.68 -5.80
C TRP A 49 20.22 2.15 -6.03
N ALA A 50 20.52 2.55 -7.27
CA ALA A 50 20.86 3.94 -7.59
C ALA A 50 19.76 4.93 -7.15
N ASP A 51 18.50 4.60 -7.42
CA ASP A 51 17.35 5.41 -7.02
C ASP A 51 17.25 5.56 -5.49
N LEU A 52 17.50 4.48 -4.76
CA LEU A 52 17.51 4.50 -3.29
C LEU A 52 18.63 5.40 -2.76
N VAL A 53 19.83 5.32 -3.35
CA VAL A 53 20.95 6.19 -2.98
C VAL A 53 20.58 7.66 -3.22
N GLN A 54 19.98 7.99 -4.37
CA GLN A 54 19.54 9.35 -4.66
C GLN A 54 18.49 9.84 -3.67
N GLU A 55 17.48 9.03 -3.35
CA GLU A 55 16.41 9.38 -2.39
C GLU A 55 16.99 9.65 -0.99
N VAL A 56 17.91 8.80 -0.51
CA VAL A 56 18.54 8.98 0.81
C VAL A 56 19.37 10.27 0.85
N ILE A 57 20.16 10.55 -0.19
CA ILE A 57 20.96 11.77 -0.26
C ILE A 57 20.07 13.02 -0.34
N LEU A 58 19.01 12.98 -1.15
CA LEU A 58 18.02 14.06 -1.21
C LEU A 58 17.35 14.29 0.15
N GLN A 59 17.05 13.23 0.90
CA GLN A 59 16.48 13.36 2.24
C GLN A 59 17.44 14.07 3.20
N LEU A 60 18.73 13.74 3.17
CA LEU A 60 19.75 14.41 3.97
C LEU A 60 19.87 15.90 3.62
N LEU A 61 19.91 16.23 2.32
CA LEU A 61 20.03 17.61 1.85
C LEU A 61 18.78 18.46 2.15
N ARG A 62 17.58 17.88 1.99
CA ARG A 62 16.31 18.59 2.26
C ARG A 62 16.13 18.92 3.74
N ARG A 63 16.63 18.07 4.63
CA ARG A 63 16.51 18.23 6.09
C ARG A 63 17.81 17.80 6.75
N PRO A 64 18.83 18.68 6.78
CA PRO A 64 20.09 18.40 7.44
C PRO A 64 19.85 18.00 8.91
N PRO A 65 20.48 16.93 9.39
CA PRO A 65 20.24 16.47 10.74
C PRO A 65 20.88 17.40 11.76
N LYS A 66 20.21 17.60 12.90
CA LYS A 66 20.76 18.35 14.02
C LYS A 66 21.75 17.47 14.78
N PHE A 67 22.98 17.92 14.87
CA PHE A 67 24.06 17.27 15.58
C PHE A 67 24.39 18.01 16.87
N ASP A 68 24.51 17.25 17.96
CA ASP A 68 24.93 17.75 19.26
C ASP A 68 26.16 16.97 19.70
N PRO A 69 27.35 17.58 19.72
CA PRO A 69 28.57 16.89 20.13
C PRO A 69 28.56 16.49 21.61
N ALA A 70 27.75 17.14 22.46
CA ALA A 70 27.64 16.77 23.87
C ALA A 70 26.99 15.39 24.09
N ARG A 71 26.30 14.85 23.06
CA ARG A 71 25.72 13.49 23.10
C ARG A 71 26.74 12.38 22.91
N GLY A 72 28.00 12.70 22.59
CA GLY A 72 29.09 11.73 22.46
C GLY A 72 29.05 10.83 21.21
N ALA A 73 28.04 10.98 20.35
CA ALA A 73 27.97 10.26 19.08
C ALA A 73 28.82 10.97 18.01
N SER A 74 29.47 10.21 17.12
CA SER A 74 30.15 10.81 15.97
C SER A 74 29.14 11.24 14.88
N PRO A 75 29.47 12.25 14.05
CA PRO A 75 28.65 12.61 12.89
C PRO A 75 28.38 11.44 11.95
N LYS A 76 29.36 10.56 11.72
CA LYS A 76 29.20 9.35 10.92
C LYS A 76 28.18 8.39 11.53
N THR A 77 28.20 8.22 12.85
CA THR A 77 27.20 7.41 13.56
C THR A 77 25.79 7.98 13.38
N LEU A 78 25.63 9.30 13.49
CA LEU A 78 24.34 9.95 13.25
C LEU A 78 23.85 9.71 11.81
N ILE A 79 24.70 9.94 10.82
CA ILE A 79 24.39 9.68 9.40
C ILE A 79 24.01 8.22 9.19
N TYR A 80 24.76 7.27 9.75
CA TYR A 80 24.46 5.84 9.65
C TYR A 80 23.04 5.53 10.13
N THR A 81 22.63 6.03 11.31
CA THR A 81 21.29 5.77 11.85
C THR A 81 20.18 6.39 11.00
N ILE A 82 20.42 7.56 10.40
CA ILE A 82 19.46 8.24 9.52
C ILE A 82 19.31 7.46 8.22
N VAL A 83 20.43 7.08 7.61
CA VAL A 83 20.47 6.28 6.38
C VAL A 83 19.77 4.94 6.60
N GLN A 84 20.08 4.22 7.68
CA GLN A 84 19.43 2.96 8.01
C GLN A 84 17.91 3.10 8.10
N ARG A 85 17.41 4.12 8.81
CA ARG A 85 15.96 4.38 8.90
C ARG A 85 15.35 4.74 7.55
N ALA A 86 16.07 5.49 6.71
CA ALA A 86 15.59 5.86 5.39
C ALA A 86 15.47 4.62 4.47
N VAL A 87 16.49 3.76 4.47
CA VAL A 87 16.51 2.49 3.73
C VAL A 87 15.37 1.57 4.17
N MET A 88 15.21 1.35 5.49
CA MET A 88 14.11 0.53 6.01
C MET A 88 12.74 1.07 5.61
N LYS A 89 12.54 2.39 5.68
CA LYS A 89 11.29 3.04 5.27
C LYS A 89 11.03 2.91 3.77
N TYR A 90 12.08 3.01 2.95
CA TYR A 90 11.97 2.81 1.51
C TYR A 90 11.54 1.38 1.19
N GLY A 91 12.22 0.38 1.76
CA GLY A 91 11.85 -1.04 1.60
C GLY A 91 10.41 -1.33 2.00
N ALA A 92 9.97 -0.83 3.17
CA ALA A 92 8.60 -0.99 3.63
C ALA A 92 7.55 -0.33 2.70
N ARG A 93 7.89 0.81 2.09
CA ARG A 93 7.01 1.47 1.10
C ARG A 93 6.93 0.68 -0.21
N GLN A 94 8.06 0.11 -0.66
CA GLN A 94 8.10 -0.69 -1.87
C GLN A 94 7.29 -1.98 -1.70
N ALA A 95 7.51 -2.72 -0.61
CA ALA A 95 6.73 -3.93 -0.31
C ALA A 95 5.20 -3.64 -0.29
N LYS A 96 4.78 -2.50 0.28
CA LYS A 96 3.37 -2.09 0.27
C LYS A 96 2.85 -1.71 -1.12
N ARG A 97 3.70 -1.20 -2.00
CA ARG A 97 3.33 -0.92 -3.39
C ARG A 97 3.18 -2.22 -4.17
N GLU A 98 4.14 -3.11 -4.07
CA GLU A 98 4.09 -4.44 -4.70
C GLU A 98 2.84 -5.21 -4.26
N ASP A 99 2.51 -5.19 -2.97
CA ASP A 99 1.30 -5.84 -2.44
C ASP A 99 0.00 -5.27 -3.05
N ARG A 100 -0.04 -3.97 -3.37
CA ARG A 100 -1.19 -3.34 -4.02
C ARG A 100 -1.42 -3.86 -5.44
N TYR A 101 -0.36 -4.26 -6.13
CA TYR A 101 -0.40 -4.75 -7.51
C TYR A 101 -0.28 -6.27 -7.61
N ARG A 102 -0.18 -6.95 -6.46
CA ARG A 102 -0.18 -8.40 -6.41
C ARG A 102 -1.58 -8.88 -6.77
N GLN A 103 -1.73 -9.39 -7.99
CA GLN A 103 -2.95 -10.09 -8.36
C GLN A 103 -3.11 -11.29 -7.40
N PRO A 104 -4.32 -11.53 -6.85
CA PRO A 104 -4.57 -12.75 -6.11
C PRO A 104 -4.20 -13.94 -7.00
N PRO A 105 -3.57 -14.99 -6.46
CA PRO A 105 -3.22 -16.15 -7.27
C PRO A 105 -4.49 -16.69 -7.92
N ASP A 106 -4.46 -16.87 -9.23
CA ASP A 106 -5.52 -17.59 -9.93
C ASP A 106 -5.62 -18.96 -9.27
N THR A 107 -6.75 -19.21 -8.61
CA THR A 107 -7.15 -20.57 -8.25
C THR A 107 -7.28 -21.32 -9.57
N VAL A 108 -6.21 -22.04 -9.93
CA VAL A 108 -6.25 -23.07 -10.97
C VAL A 108 -7.23 -24.11 -10.46
N VAL A 109 -8.49 -23.97 -10.88
CA VAL A 109 -9.46 -25.04 -10.80
C VAL A 109 -8.88 -26.12 -11.70
N GLN A 110 -8.34 -27.18 -11.09
CA GLN A 110 -8.03 -28.40 -11.80
C GLN A 110 -9.36 -28.96 -12.31
N SER A 111 -9.74 -28.58 -13.52
CA SER A 111 -10.74 -29.29 -14.29
C SER A 111 -10.08 -30.54 -14.85
N GLU A 112 -10.17 -31.63 -14.09
CA GLU A 112 -9.97 -32.97 -14.62
C GLU A 112 -11.00 -33.22 -15.73
N GLY A 113 -10.50 -33.56 -16.92
CA GLY A 113 -11.24 -34.27 -17.96
C GLY A 113 -12.16 -33.44 -18.85
N LEU A 114 -11.71 -33.16 -20.07
CA LEU A 114 -12.36 -33.62 -21.32
C LEU A 114 -11.60 -33.07 -22.52
N GLU A 115 -11.29 -33.98 -23.45
CA GLU A 115 -10.55 -33.73 -24.68
C GLU A 115 -11.37 -32.97 -25.72
N ASP A 116 -10.59 -32.29 -26.57
CA ASP A 116 -10.79 -32.07 -28.00
C ASP A 116 -11.62 -30.87 -28.50
N GLY A 117 -10.99 -30.13 -29.43
CA GLY A 117 -11.69 -29.38 -30.48
C GLY A 117 -11.98 -27.90 -30.27
N SER A 118 -11.18 -27.08 -30.96
CA SER A 118 -11.51 -25.77 -31.55
C SER A 118 -11.36 -24.49 -30.71
N VAL A 119 -10.66 -23.55 -31.32
CA VAL A 119 -10.43 -22.16 -30.91
C VAL A 119 -11.63 -21.32 -31.32
N GLU A 120 -12.31 -20.66 -30.38
CA GLU A 120 -12.63 -19.22 -30.43
C GLU A 120 -13.47 -18.74 -29.23
N GLU A 121 -13.19 -17.49 -28.86
CA GLU A 121 -14.03 -16.55 -28.11
C GLU A 121 -14.29 -16.76 -26.60
N THR A 122 -13.69 -15.85 -25.84
CA THR A 122 -14.13 -15.40 -24.50
C THR A 122 -15.66 -15.34 -24.38
N PRO A 123 -16.24 -15.91 -23.31
CA PRO A 123 -16.68 -15.05 -22.21
C PRO A 123 -16.69 -15.76 -20.84
N THR A 124 -15.73 -15.45 -19.97
CA THR A 124 -15.74 -15.93 -18.56
C THR A 124 -15.58 -14.81 -17.55
N MET A 125 -15.82 -13.55 -17.93
CA MET A 125 -15.85 -12.44 -16.97
C MET A 125 -17.28 -12.14 -16.48
N GLU A 126 -18.28 -12.13 -17.37
CA GLU A 126 -19.66 -11.76 -17.00
C GLU A 126 -20.32 -12.79 -16.05
N LEU A 127 -20.15 -14.08 -16.32
CA LEU A 127 -20.70 -15.15 -15.46
C LEU A 127 -20.07 -15.18 -14.06
N VAL A 128 -18.81 -14.75 -13.93
CA VAL A 128 -18.12 -14.69 -12.63
C VAL A 128 -18.57 -13.48 -11.82
N THR A 129 -18.82 -12.33 -12.47
CA THR A 129 -19.40 -11.16 -11.81
C THR A 129 -20.84 -11.39 -11.39
N GLU A 130 -21.66 -12.06 -12.21
CA GLU A 130 -23.04 -12.41 -11.87
C GLU A 130 -23.10 -13.39 -10.69
N ARG A 131 -22.29 -14.45 -10.69
CA ARG A 131 -22.24 -15.40 -9.57
C ARG A 131 -21.74 -14.75 -8.27
N ARG A 132 -20.79 -13.81 -8.35
CA ARG A 132 -20.36 -13.01 -7.18
C ARG A 132 -21.47 -12.09 -6.68
N HIS A 133 -22.20 -11.43 -7.57
CA HIS A 133 -23.34 -10.59 -7.19
C HIS A 133 -24.44 -11.40 -6.50
N VAL A 134 -24.78 -12.58 -7.03
CA VAL A 134 -25.81 -13.48 -6.48
C VAL A 134 -25.38 -14.13 -5.16
N ALA A 135 -24.09 -14.41 -4.97
CA ALA A 135 -23.57 -14.93 -3.70
C ALA A 135 -23.48 -13.86 -2.60
N LEU A 136 -23.21 -12.59 -2.96
CA LEU A 136 -23.17 -11.46 -2.02
C LEU A 136 -24.56 -10.94 -1.64
N THR A 137 -25.60 -11.17 -2.47
CA THR A 137 -26.99 -10.81 -2.17
C THR A 137 -27.73 -11.82 -1.29
N ARG A 138 -27.13 -12.99 -1.00
CA ARG A 138 -27.62 -13.91 0.04
C ARG A 138 -27.03 -13.54 1.41
N SER A 139 -27.00 -12.26 1.77
CA SER A 139 -26.82 -11.90 3.17
C SER A 139 -27.98 -12.49 3.96
N HIS A 140 -27.69 -13.34 4.93
CA HIS A 140 -28.67 -13.94 5.85
C HIS A 140 -29.51 -12.88 6.60
N TRP A 141 -29.09 -11.63 6.55
CA TRP A 141 -29.65 -10.49 7.24
C TRP A 141 -30.45 -9.60 6.29
N PRO A 142 -31.69 -9.22 6.64
CA PRO A 142 -32.43 -8.23 5.87
C PRO A 142 -31.76 -6.86 6.00
N LEU A 143 -31.86 -6.06 4.94
CA LEU A 143 -31.20 -4.75 4.83
C LEU A 143 -31.60 -3.80 5.98
N ASP A 144 -32.84 -3.85 6.41
CA ASP A 144 -33.36 -2.99 7.47
C ASP A 144 -32.71 -3.26 8.83
N ASP A 145 -32.34 -4.52 9.14
CA ASP A 145 -31.66 -4.87 10.39
C ASP A 145 -30.25 -4.29 10.45
N ILE A 146 -29.54 -4.33 9.31
CA ILE A 146 -28.20 -3.75 9.18
C ILE A 146 -28.25 -2.22 9.37
N LEU A 147 -29.26 -1.58 8.78
CA LEU A 147 -29.41 -0.12 8.85
C LEU A 147 -29.88 0.36 10.23
N GLN A 148 -30.70 -0.42 10.94
CA GLN A 148 -31.13 -0.12 12.31
C GLN A 148 -29.97 -0.17 13.31
N TYR A 149 -28.99 -1.04 13.10
CA TYR A 149 -27.78 -1.11 13.93
C TYR A 149 -26.86 0.12 13.80
N ILE A 150 -27.03 0.92 12.73
CA ILE A 150 -26.28 2.15 12.56
C ILE A 150 -26.94 3.25 13.40
N ASP A 151 -26.33 3.60 14.53
CA ASP A 151 -26.86 4.62 15.47
C ASP A 151 -26.92 6.04 14.89
N ASN A 152 -26.11 6.33 13.87
CA ASN A 152 -26.02 7.66 13.26
C ASN A 152 -26.87 7.74 11.99
N GLU A 153 -27.88 8.60 11.99
CA GLU A 153 -28.79 8.81 10.85
C GLU A 153 -28.05 9.25 9.58
N ASP A 154 -27.02 10.10 9.69
CA ASP A 154 -26.22 10.51 8.53
C ASP A 154 -25.45 9.33 7.91
N SER A 155 -25.02 8.39 8.75
CA SER A 155 -24.31 7.19 8.31
C SER A 155 -25.27 6.16 7.72
N ARG A 156 -26.50 6.09 8.24
CA ARG A 156 -27.58 5.26 7.72
C ARG A 156 -28.03 5.75 6.35
N ALA A 157 -28.26 7.05 6.21
CA ALA A 157 -28.60 7.69 4.93
C ALA A 157 -27.49 7.52 3.89
N LEU A 158 -26.21 7.64 4.30
CA LEU A 158 -25.06 7.35 3.44
C LEU A 158 -25.08 5.90 2.92
N CYS A 159 -25.28 4.91 3.80
CA CYS A 159 -25.32 3.50 3.43
C CYS A 159 -26.50 3.19 2.49
N ARG A 160 -27.71 3.69 2.80
CA ARG A 160 -28.88 3.56 1.91
C ARG A 160 -28.58 4.10 0.52
N LEU A 161 -28.05 5.31 0.45
CA LEU A 161 -27.81 5.97 -0.82
C LEU A 161 -26.70 5.30 -1.65
N VAL A 162 -25.67 4.73 -0.99
CA VAL A 162 -24.64 3.93 -1.67
C VAL A 162 -25.23 2.62 -2.20
N ILE A 163 -26.16 1.99 -1.48
CA ILE A 163 -26.86 0.77 -1.92
C ILE A 163 -27.81 1.08 -3.08
N GLU A 164 -28.57 2.17 -3.02
CA GLU A 164 -29.41 2.67 -4.13
C GLU A 164 -28.61 3.02 -5.38
N CYS A 165 -27.32 3.36 -5.23
CA CYS A 165 -26.42 3.63 -6.34
C CYS A 165 -25.61 2.39 -6.78
N ASP A 166 -26.02 1.18 -6.41
CA ASP A 166 -25.33 -0.09 -6.71
C ASP A 166 -23.84 -0.09 -6.33
N GLY A 167 -23.50 0.56 -5.22
CA GLY A 167 -22.11 0.70 -4.76
C GLY A 167 -21.30 1.78 -5.46
N ASN A 168 -21.91 2.59 -6.34
CA ASN A 168 -21.22 3.70 -7.01
C ASN A 168 -20.97 4.88 -6.06
N ILE A 169 -19.76 4.93 -5.51
CA ILE A 169 -19.30 5.94 -4.56
C ILE A 169 -19.34 7.36 -5.17
N SER A 170 -19.01 7.51 -6.45
CA SER A 170 -19.00 8.80 -7.13
C SER A 170 -20.41 9.36 -7.30
N ALA A 171 -21.37 8.51 -7.66
CA ALA A 171 -22.79 8.89 -7.75
C ALA A 171 -23.34 9.29 -6.38
N ALA A 172 -23.01 8.52 -5.35
CA ALA A 172 -23.43 8.80 -3.98
C ALA A 172 -22.86 10.12 -3.44
N ALA A 173 -21.57 10.38 -3.69
CA ALA A 173 -20.89 11.61 -3.29
C ALA A 173 -21.53 12.86 -3.90
N ARG A 174 -21.90 12.82 -5.19
CA ARG A 174 -22.58 13.93 -5.88
C ARG A 174 -23.94 14.25 -5.26
N ARG A 175 -24.74 13.22 -4.96
CA ARG A 175 -26.08 13.40 -4.37
C ARG A 175 -26.00 13.95 -2.94
N LEU A 176 -25.01 13.52 -2.16
CA LEU A 176 -24.79 13.98 -0.79
C LEU A 176 -24.01 15.29 -0.68
N LYS A 177 -23.54 15.85 -1.80
CA LYS A 177 -22.66 17.04 -1.84
C LYS A 177 -21.41 16.87 -0.97
N LEU A 178 -20.85 15.66 -0.93
CA LEU A 178 -19.63 15.31 -0.18
C LEU A 178 -18.50 14.96 -1.16
N SER A 179 -17.25 15.02 -0.68
CA SER A 179 -16.13 14.48 -1.44
C SER A 179 -16.16 12.94 -1.42
N GLU A 180 -15.71 12.30 -2.50
CA GLU A 180 -15.60 10.83 -2.55
C GLU A 180 -14.70 10.28 -1.44
N GLY A 181 -13.63 11.01 -1.10
CA GLY A 181 -12.73 10.63 -0.01
C GLY A 181 -13.45 10.61 1.34
N THR A 182 -14.34 11.58 1.58
CA THR A 182 -15.17 11.62 2.78
C THR A 182 -16.16 10.46 2.82
N VAL A 183 -16.79 10.12 1.70
CA VAL A 183 -17.70 8.97 1.59
C VAL A 183 -16.96 7.67 1.90
N ARG A 184 -15.81 7.41 1.26
CA ARG A 184 -14.97 6.23 1.52
C ARG A 184 -14.53 6.14 2.97
N TYR A 185 -14.10 7.27 3.54
CA TYR A 185 -13.66 7.34 4.92
C TYR A 185 -14.79 6.99 5.90
N ARG A 186 -15.99 7.55 5.70
CA ARG A 186 -17.15 7.26 6.53
C ARG A 186 -17.58 5.80 6.43
N LEU A 187 -17.63 5.23 5.23
CA LEU A 187 -17.93 3.80 5.05
C LEU A 187 -16.90 2.90 5.76
N LYS A 188 -15.61 3.24 5.66
CA LYS A 188 -14.52 2.52 6.33
C LYS A 188 -14.64 2.54 7.86
N LEU A 189 -15.23 3.58 8.44
CA LEU A 189 -15.50 3.64 9.89
C LEU A 189 -16.68 2.76 10.32
N LEU A 190 -17.62 2.49 9.42
CA LEU A 190 -18.79 1.64 9.69
C LEU A 190 -18.46 0.15 9.53
N GLU A 191 -17.56 -0.18 8.60
CA GLU A 191 -17.12 -1.55 8.33
C GLU A 191 -16.74 -2.35 9.60
N PRO A 192 -15.85 -1.88 10.51
CA PRO A 192 -15.51 -2.63 11.71
C PRO A 192 -16.67 -2.78 12.69
N LYS A 193 -17.58 -1.79 12.74
CA LYS A 193 -18.74 -1.83 13.65
C LYS A 193 -19.77 -2.86 13.19
N LEU A 194 -20.07 -2.88 11.90
CA LEU A 194 -20.97 -3.85 11.28
C LEU A 194 -20.40 -5.26 11.36
N ARG A 195 -19.08 -5.42 11.13
CA ARG A 195 -18.41 -6.72 11.29
C ARG A 195 -18.45 -7.24 12.73
N ALA A 196 -18.22 -6.37 13.73
CA ALA A 196 -18.31 -6.75 15.14
C ALA A 196 -19.73 -7.18 15.54
N ALA A 197 -20.74 -6.65 14.87
CA ALA A 197 -22.14 -7.03 15.05
C ALA A 197 -22.55 -8.31 14.30
N GLY A 198 -21.63 -8.92 13.53
CA GLY A 198 -21.90 -10.11 12.72
C GLY A 198 -22.40 -9.83 11.30
N PHE A 199 -22.53 -8.56 10.90
CA PHE A 199 -22.87 -8.16 9.54
C PHE A 199 -21.62 -8.09 8.67
N GLY A 200 -21.15 -9.24 8.20
CA GLY A 200 -20.03 -9.33 7.25
C GLY A 200 -20.00 -10.67 6.52
N PRO A 201 -19.35 -10.75 5.35
CA PRO A 201 -19.12 -12.03 4.70
C PRO A 201 -18.34 -12.94 5.66
N PRO A 202 -18.61 -14.25 5.70
CA PRO A 202 -17.87 -15.18 6.55
C PRO A 202 -16.39 -15.03 6.21
N THR A 203 -15.63 -14.47 7.14
CA THR A 203 -14.18 -14.45 7.03
C THR A 203 -13.77 -15.90 7.09
N GLY A 204 -13.27 -16.45 5.97
CA GLY A 204 -12.79 -17.82 5.89
C GLY A 204 -11.74 -18.08 6.96
N GLY A 205 -12.19 -18.53 8.12
CA GLY A 205 -11.37 -19.13 9.14
C GLY A 205 -10.91 -20.46 8.58
N LYS A 206 -9.60 -20.60 8.41
CA LYS A 206 -8.98 -21.90 8.19
C LYS A 206 -9.47 -22.84 9.31
N SER A 207 -10.21 -23.88 8.93
CA SER A 207 -10.34 -25.13 9.67
C SER A 207 -9.76 -26.22 8.81
#